data_AF-A0A6A5YTS6-F1
#
_entry.id   AF-A0A6A5YTS6-F1
#
_cell.length_a   1.000
_cell.length_b   1.000
_cell.length_c   1.000
_cell.angle_alpha   90.00
_cell.angle_beta   90.00
_cell.angle_gamma   90.00
#
_symmetry.space_group_name_H-M   'P 1'
#
loop_
_entity.id
_entity.type
_entity.pdbx_description
1 polymer ?
#
loop_
_entity_poly.entity_id
_entity_poly.type
_entity_poly.pdbx_seq_one_letter_code
_entity_poly.pdbx_strand_id
1 'polypeptide(L)'
;MAPSSFSSRAATLLLISSTTSFAQVLIPTTEPLTDWSYTGCYTDDVGKRTLTGGGYTSGDAMANSACVQYCASKGFFYAGTEYAAEC
;
A
#
# COMPACT_ATOMS: atom_id res chain seq x y z
N MET A 1 -65.62 -7.99 10.52
CA MET A 1 -65.83 -7.43 9.17
C MET A 1 -64.47 -7.30 8.47
N ALA A 2 -64.23 -8.04 7.38
CA ALA A 2 -63.21 -7.72 6.37
C ALA A 2 -63.85 -6.72 5.34
N PRO A 3 -63.12 -5.98 4.48
CA PRO A 3 -62.19 -6.47 3.44
C PRO A 3 -60.92 -5.56 3.34
N SER A 4 -59.94 -5.67 2.43
CA SER A 4 -59.88 -6.13 1.04
C SER A 4 -58.41 -6.30 0.62
N SER A 5 -58.18 -7.29 -0.24
CA SER A 5 -56.96 -7.57 -0.99
C SER A 5 -56.33 -6.34 -1.64
N PHE A 6 -55.00 -6.25 -1.57
CA PHE A 6 -54.22 -5.51 -2.56
C PHE A 6 -53.11 -6.38 -3.15
N SER A 7 -53.13 -6.36 -4.48
CA SER A 7 -52.45 -7.20 -5.46
C SER A 7 -50.93 -7.06 -5.43
N SER A 8 -50.25 -8.19 -5.64
CA SER A 8 -48.81 -8.29 -5.93
C SER A 8 -48.37 -7.32 -7.02
N ARG A 9 -47.39 -6.47 -6.69
CA ARG A 9 -46.42 -6.00 -7.68
C ARG A 9 -45.08 -6.56 -7.26
N ALA A 10 -44.68 -7.66 -7.92
CA ALA A 10 -43.30 -8.12 -7.87
C ALA A 10 -42.42 -7.01 -8.44
N ALA A 11 -41.85 -6.17 -7.57
CA ALA A 11 -40.79 -5.28 -7.94
C ALA A 11 -39.55 -6.16 -8.12
N THR A 12 -39.22 -6.47 -9.37
CA THR A 12 -37.97 -7.13 -9.74
C THR A 12 -36.83 -6.25 -9.26
N LEU A 13 -36.28 -6.56 -8.09
CA LEU A 13 -35.05 -6.01 -7.57
C LEU A 13 -33.93 -6.47 -8.51
N LEU A 14 -33.60 -5.64 -9.50
CA LEU A 14 -32.34 -5.73 -10.23
C LEU A 14 -31.22 -5.48 -9.21
N LEU A 15 -30.69 -6.57 -8.64
CA LEU A 15 -29.46 -6.58 -7.88
C LEU A 15 -28.31 -6.32 -8.86
N ILE A 16 -28.04 -5.05 -9.14
CA ILE A 16 -26.78 -4.61 -9.73
C ILE A 16 -25.68 -4.85 -8.69
N SER A 17 -25.08 -6.04 -8.74
CA SER A 17 -23.82 -6.33 -8.05
C SER A 17 -22.71 -5.54 -8.73
N SER A 18 -22.54 -4.28 -8.34
CA SER A 18 -21.36 -3.51 -8.71
C SER A 18 -20.16 -4.07 -7.93
N THR A 19 -19.42 -5.00 -8.52
CA THR A 19 -18.12 -5.41 -8.00
C THR A 19 -17.12 -4.28 -8.25
N THR A 20 -17.10 -3.28 -7.37
CA THR A 20 -16.00 -2.32 -7.30
C THR A 20 -14.76 -3.08 -6.87
N SER A 21 -13.93 -3.45 -7.85
CA SER A 21 -12.59 -3.96 -7.61
C SER A 21 -11.75 -2.85 -6.98
N PHE A 22 -11.63 -2.86 -5.66
CA PHE A 22 -10.59 -2.12 -4.97
C PHE A 22 -9.28 -2.90 -5.14
N ALA A 23 -8.60 -2.69 -6.26
CA ALA A 23 -7.15 -2.88 -6.26
C ALA A 23 -6.62 -1.86 -5.24
N GLN A 24 -6.38 -2.32 -4.02
CA GLN A 24 -5.81 -1.50 -2.96
C GLN A 24 -4.40 -1.17 -3.42
N VAL A 25 -4.23 0.03 -3.96
CA VAL A 25 -2.94 0.55 -4.34
C VAL A 25 -2.17 0.74 -3.04
N LEU A 26 -1.40 -0.28 -2.65
CA LEU A 26 -0.49 -0.26 -1.49
C LEU A 26 0.70 0.68 -1.71
N ILE A 27 0.59 1.65 -2.63
CA ILE A 27 1.66 2.61 -2.89
C ILE A 27 1.49 3.70 -1.82
N PRO A 28 2.42 3.80 -0.85
CA PRO A 28 2.40 4.94 0.05
C PRO A 28 2.62 6.20 -0.78
N THR A 29 1.62 7.08 -0.82
CA THR A 29 1.71 8.41 -1.43
C THR A 29 2.72 9.21 -0.62
N THR A 30 3.98 9.12 -1.05
CA THR A 30 5.10 9.85 -0.51
C THR A 30 5.30 11.08 -1.39
N GLU A 31 5.52 12.24 -0.77
CA GLU A 31 6.00 13.49 -1.40
C GLU A 31 6.92 13.21 -2.60
N PRO A 32 6.80 13.96 -3.71
CA PRO A 32 7.44 13.62 -4.98
C PRO A 32 8.97 13.76 -4.88
N LEU A 33 9.62 12.72 -4.41
CA LEU A 33 11.03 12.44 -4.68
C LEU A 33 11.11 12.24 -6.18
N THR A 34 11.55 13.28 -6.89
CA THR A 34 11.20 13.50 -8.30
C THR A 34 11.77 12.45 -9.26
N ASP A 35 12.61 11.53 -8.76
CA ASP A 35 13.26 10.46 -9.54
C ASP A 35 13.19 9.07 -8.86
N TRP A 36 12.39 8.91 -7.80
CA TRP A 36 12.26 7.62 -7.10
C TRP A 36 10.89 7.00 -7.33
N SER A 37 10.89 5.71 -7.63
CA SER A 37 9.65 4.95 -7.82
C SER A 37 9.67 3.71 -6.94
N TYR A 38 8.50 3.37 -6.39
CA TYR A 38 8.34 2.14 -5.64
C TYR A 38 8.37 0.94 -6.59
N THR A 39 9.34 0.04 -6.40
CA THR A 39 9.54 -1.11 -7.30
C THR A 39 8.95 -2.42 -6.77
N GLY A 40 8.48 -2.44 -5.52
CA GLY A 40 7.79 -3.59 -4.92
C GLY A 40 8.36 -4.02 -3.56
N CYS A 41 7.77 -5.09 -3.01
CA CYS A 41 8.30 -5.80 -1.85
C CYS A 41 9.27 -6.89 -2.31
N TYR A 42 10.45 -6.94 -1.71
CA TYR A 42 11.46 -7.96 -1.99
C TYR A 42 11.73 -8.76 -0.72
N THR A 43 12.04 -10.04 -0.88
CA THR A 43 12.51 -10.87 0.24
C THR A 43 13.90 -10.40 0.65
N ASP A 44 14.14 -10.26 1.95
CA ASP A 44 15.45 -10.05 2.51
C ASP A 44 15.83 -11.24 3.42
N ASP A 45 17.08 -11.70 3.33
CA ASP A 45 17.63 -12.78 4.14
C ASP A 45 18.87 -12.30 4.88
N VAL A 46 18.97 -12.59 6.18
CA VAL A 46 20.09 -12.12 7.02
C VAL A 46 21.45 -12.67 6.55
N GLY A 47 21.47 -13.87 5.99
CA GLY A 47 22.69 -14.47 5.41
C GLY A 47 23.02 -13.97 4.00
N LYS A 48 22.05 -13.31 3.34
CA LYS A 48 22.19 -12.76 1.99
C LYS A 48 21.29 -11.53 1.80
N ARG A 49 21.65 -10.42 2.46
CA ARG A 49 20.88 -9.17 2.43
C ARG A 49 20.68 -8.70 0.99
N THR A 50 19.47 -8.26 0.69
CA THR A 50 19.08 -7.71 -0.61
C THR A 50 19.73 -6.35 -0.84
N LEU A 51 19.85 -5.54 0.21
CA LEU A 51 20.59 -4.28 0.22
C LEU A 51 21.76 -4.36 1.20
N THR A 52 22.97 -4.02 0.75
CA THR A 52 24.22 -4.15 1.52
C THR A 52 24.95 -2.81 1.73
N GLY A 53 24.38 -1.70 1.27
CA GLY A 53 24.97 -0.36 1.32
C GLY A 53 24.97 0.31 2.70
N GLY A 54 24.28 -0.27 3.69
CA GLY A 54 24.09 0.28 5.02
C GLY A 54 22.73 0.96 5.20
N GLY A 55 22.41 1.30 6.46
CA GLY A 55 21.08 1.72 6.89
C GLY A 55 21.05 2.32 8.30
N TYR A 56 19.85 2.64 8.78
CA TYR A 56 19.57 3.10 10.13
C TYR A 56 18.16 2.67 10.60
N THR A 57 18.00 2.44 11.90
CA THR A 57 16.69 2.13 12.51
C THR A 57 16.11 3.38 13.17
N SER A 58 14.80 3.61 13.00
CA SER A 58 14.07 4.71 13.64
C SER A 58 12.78 4.27 14.35
N GLY A 59 12.53 2.97 14.48
CA GLY A 59 11.31 2.46 15.14
C GLY A 59 10.04 2.98 14.45
N ASP A 60 9.01 3.27 15.24
CA ASP A 60 7.70 3.75 14.73
C ASP A 60 7.77 5.10 13.99
N ALA A 61 8.91 5.80 14.04
CA ALA A 61 9.12 7.05 13.32
C ALA A 61 9.69 6.85 11.90
N MET A 62 9.93 5.61 11.46
CA MET A 62 10.43 5.35 10.11
C MET A 62 9.38 5.71 9.05
N ALA A 63 9.82 6.39 8.00
CA ALA A 63 9.01 6.73 6.84
C ALA A 63 9.79 6.44 5.56
N ASN A 64 9.09 6.00 4.52
CA ASN A 64 9.72 5.68 3.23
C ASN A 64 10.45 6.89 2.63
N SER A 65 9.89 8.10 2.75
CA SER A 65 10.56 9.34 2.33
C SER A 65 11.88 9.56 3.04
N ALA A 66 11.94 9.32 4.36
CA ALA A 66 13.15 9.51 5.14
C ALA A 66 14.25 8.54 4.71
N CYS A 67 13.89 7.26 4.51
CA CYS A 67 14.84 6.27 4.02
C CYS A 67 15.35 6.59 2.61
N VAL A 68 14.46 6.99 1.70
CA VAL A 68 14.86 7.40 0.35
C VAL A 68 15.77 8.64 0.38
N GLN A 69 15.46 9.66 1.18
CA GLN A 69 16.31 10.84 1.32
C GLN A 69 17.70 10.49 1.84
N TYR A 70 17.78 9.62 2.85
CA TYR A 70 19.04 9.12 3.38
C TYR A 70 19.85 8.42 2.27
N CYS A 71 19.27 7.43 1.59
CA CYS A 71 19.95 6.67 0.55
C CYS A 71 20.36 7.53 -0.66
N ALA A 72 19.50 8.45 -1.09
CA ALA A 72 19.81 9.40 -2.16
C ALA A 72 20.99 10.31 -1.77
N SER A 73 21.03 10.80 -0.52
CA SER A 73 22.15 11.63 -0.04
C SER A 73 23.50 10.90 -0.02
N LYS A 74 23.48 9.57 0.00
CA LYS A 74 24.66 8.69 -0.05
C LYS A 74 25.01 8.24 -1.48
N GLY A 75 24.21 8.61 -2.48
CA GLY A 75 24.41 8.22 -3.88
C GLY A 75 23.94 6.80 -4.20
N PHE A 76 23.07 6.20 -3.39
CA PHE A 76 22.48 4.90 -3.69
C PHE A 76 21.30 5.02 -4.67
N PHE A 77 21.13 3.99 -5.50
CA PHE A 77 20.03 3.87 -6.46
C PHE A 77 18.79 3.18 -5.89
N TYR A 78 18.93 2.51 -4.76
CA TYR A 78 17.87 1.75 -4.09
C TYR A 78 17.78 2.15 -2.62
N ALA A 79 16.57 2.06 -2.08
CA ALA A 79 16.24 2.25 -0.68
C ALA A 79 15.12 1.26 -0.35
N GLY A 80 15.13 0.73 0.86
CA GLY A 80 14.16 -0.26 1.30
C GLY A 80 13.89 -0.06 2.77
N THR A 81 12.61 -0.12 3.15
CA THR A 81 12.21 -0.09 4.55
C THR A 81 11.79 -1.49 5.00
N GLU A 82 12.27 -1.93 6.15
CA GLU A 82 11.96 -3.24 6.73
C GLU A 82 11.28 -3.09 8.10
N TYR A 83 10.40 -4.04 8.45
CA TYR A 83 9.74 -4.13 9.76
C TYR A 83 9.06 -2.83 10.27
N ALA A 84 8.63 -1.95 9.37
CA ALA A 84 8.10 -0.61 9.66
C ALA A 84 9.04 0.31 10.47
N ALA A 85 10.30 -0.08 10.66
CA ALA A 85 11.23 0.56 11.59
C ALA A 85 12.62 0.78 11.03
N GLU A 86 13.00 0.03 10.01
CA GLU A 86 14.36 -0.03 9.48
C GLU A 86 14.44 0.63 8.11
N CYS A 87 15.58 1.27 7.90
CA CYS A 87 16.21 1.62 6.65
C CYS A 87 17.64 1.05 6.74
#